data_AF-A0A2W2EU90-F1
#
_entry.id   AF-A0A2W2EU90-F1
#
_cell.length_a   1.000
_cell.length_b   1.000
_cell.length_c   1.000
_cell.angle_alpha   90.00
_cell.angle_beta   90.00
_cell.angle_gamma   90.00
#
_symmetry.space_group_name_H-M   'P 1'
#
loop_
_entity.id
_entity.type
_entity.pdbx_description
1 polymer ?
#
loop_
_entity_poly.entity_id
_entity_poly.type
_entity_poly.pdbx_seq_one_letter_code
_entity_poly.pdbx_strand_id
1 'polypeptide(L)' 'MRKLVYYIATTLDGFIAGPDGADPTGPDGLWPLPADYVEHIATHYPETLP' A
#
# COMPACT_ATOMS: atom_id res chain seq x y z
N MET A 1 -4.11 3.15 -24.85
CA MET A 1 -3.26 2.21 -24.07
C MET A 1 -3.52 2.46 -22.60
N ARG A 2 -3.76 1.41 -21.79
CA ARG A 2 -3.93 1.55 -20.33
C ARG A 2 -2.60 1.94 -19.68
N LYS A 3 -2.63 2.87 -18.73
CA LYS A 3 -1.43 3.27 -17.97
C LYS A 3 -1.14 2.21 -16.90
N LEU A 4 0.13 1.98 -16.63
CA LEU A 4 0.58 1.18 -15.50
C LEU A 4 0.72 2.12 -14.30
N VAL A 5 -0.12 1.97 -13.28
CA VAL A 5 -0.18 2.84 -12.10
C VAL A 5 0.06 2.00 -10.86
N TYR A 6 0.94 2.46 -9.98
CA TYR A 6 1.28 1.80 -8.72
C TYR A 6 0.99 2.75 -7.55
N TYR A 7 0.28 2.25 -6.54
CA TYR A 7 0.21 2.90 -5.22
C TYR A 7 1.24 2.25 -4.31
N ILE A 8 2.20 3.06 -3.86
CA ILE A 8 3.32 2.63 -3.02
C ILE A 8 3.32 3.51 -1.78
N ALA A 9 3.15 2.89 -0.61
CA ALA A 9 3.37 3.55 0.66
C ALA A 9 4.88 3.61 0.98
N THR A 10 5.31 4.73 1.56
CA THR A 10 6.71 4.98 1.91
C THR A 10 6.76 5.91 3.12
N THR A 11 7.73 5.71 3.99
CA THR A 11 8.03 6.62 5.11
C THR A 11 8.39 8.01 4.58
N LEU A 12 8.37 9.01 5.46
CA LEU A 12 8.71 10.39 5.10
C LEU A 12 10.15 10.50 4.55
N ASP A 13 11.04 9.62 5.00
CA ASP A 13 12.44 9.50 4.59
C ASP A 13 12.67 8.50 3.42
N GLY A 14 11.62 7.93 2.84
CA GLY A 14 11.69 7.21 1.55
C GLY A 14 11.83 5.70 1.62
N PHE A 15 11.55 5.05 2.75
CA PHE A 15 11.64 3.60 2.92
C PHE A 15 10.28 2.91 2.79
N ILE A 16 10.25 1.80 2.06
CA ILE A 16 9.05 0.98 1.86
C ILE A 16 8.99 -0.14 2.90
N ALA A 17 10.12 -0.81 3.16
CA ALA A 17 10.22 -1.93 4.10
C ALA A 17 11.14 -1.60 5.27
N GLY A 18 11.00 -2.35 6.36
CA GLY A 18 11.92 -2.29 7.50
C GLY A 18 13.35 -2.69 7.11
N PRO A 19 14.36 -2.40 7.96
CA PRO A 19 15.76 -2.72 7.68
C PRO A 19 16.04 -4.22 7.48
N ASP A 20 15.18 -5.07 8.02
CA ASP A 20 15.18 -6.52 7.91
C ASP A 20 14.39 -7.03 6.68
N GLY A 21 13.76 -6.14 5.91
CA GLY A 21 12.91 -6.48 4.79
C GLY A 21 11.52 -6.97 5.19
N ALA A 22 11.09 -6.75 6.44
CA ALA A 22 9.77 -7.16 6.89
C ALA A 22 8.64 -6.43 6.15
N ASP A 23 7.51 -7.12 6.01
CA ASP A 23 6.28 -6.55 5.48
C ASP A 23 5.76 -5.47 6.46
N PRO A 24 5.74 -4.19 6.06
CA PRO A 24 5.27 -3.11 6.93
C PRO A 24 3.77 -3.21 7.24
N THR A 25 3.02 -4.07 6.53
CA THR A 25 1.58 -4.29 6.71
C THR A 25 1.21 -5.55 7.48
N GLY A 26 2.22 -6.32 7.92
CA GLY A 26 2.03 -7.51 8.73
C GLY A 26 1.50 -7.23 10.14
N PRO A 27 1.24 -8.27 10.95
CA PRO A 27 0.65 -8.15 12.29
C PRO A 27 1.41 -7.21 13.26
N ASP A 28 2.73 -7.17 13.14
CA ASP A 28 3.62 -6.31 13.93
C ASP A 28 4.13 -5.09 13.13
N GLY A 29 3.52 -4.83 11.97
CA GLY A 29 3.91 -3.80 11.03
C GLY A 29 3.52 -2.39 11.46
N LEU A 30 4.27 -1.39 10.97
CA LEU A 30 4.00 0.03 11.23
C LEU A 30 2.78 0.55 10.44
N TRP A 31 2.38 -0.14 9.38
CA TRP A 31 1.32 0.26 8.46
C TRP A 31 0.21 -0.77 8.37
N PRO A 32 -0.70 -0.83 9.36
CA PRO A 32 -1.91 -1.63 9.19
C PRO A 32 -2.65 -1.18 7.93
N LEU A 33 -3.32 -2.12 7.26
CA LEU A 33 -4.22 -1.87 6.14
C LEU A 33 -5.68 -2.03 6.63
N PRO A 34 -6.33 -0.93 7.05
CA PRO A 34 -7.74 -0.97 7.44
C PRO A 34 -8.63 -1.42 6.28
N ALA A 35 -9.69 -2.16 6.58
CA ALA A 35 -10.60 -2.67 5.56
C ALA A 35 -11.31 -1.56 4.77
N ASP A 36 -11.69 -0.47 5.44
CA ASP A 36 -12.32 0.71 4.84
C ASP A 36 -11.38 1.46 3.88
N TYR A 37 -10.08 1.48 4.17
CA TYR A 37 -9.09 2.04 3.25
C TYR A 37 -9.03 1.26 1.93
N VAL A 38 -9.03 -0.07 2.01
CA VAL A 38 -9.05 -0.94 0.82
C VAL A 38 -10.36 -0.80 0.05
N GLU A 39 -11.50 -0.73 0.75
CA GLU A 39 -12.82 -0.52 0.16
C GLU A 39 -12.90 0.82 -0.59
N HIS A 40 -12.34 1.89 -0.02
CA HIS A 40 -12.30 3.20 -0.66
C HIS A 40 -11.55 3.14 -2.00
N ILE A 41 -10.37 2.51 -2.03
CA ILE A 41 -9.58 2.34 -3.26
C ILE A 41 -10.35 1.51 -4.28
N ALA A 42 -10.91 0.37 -3.88
CA ALA A 42 -11.67 -0.50 -4.78
C ALA A 42 -12.88 0.21 -5.41
N THR A 43 -13.51 1.12 -4.66
CA THR A 43 -14.69 1.88 -5.12
C THR A 43 -14.32 3.02 -6.08
N HIS A 44 -13.23 3.74 -5.82
CA HIS A 44 -12.92 4.99 -6.52
C HIS A 44 -11.79 4.87 -7.55
N TYR A 45 -10.90 3.88 -7.39
CA TYR A 45 -9.71 3.67 -8.22
C TYR A 45 -9.52 2.18 -8.56
N PRO A 46 -10.54 1.49 -9.09
CA PRO A 46 -10.45 0.05 -9.36
C PRO A 46 -9.32 -0.32 -10.34
N GLU A 47 -8.93 0.59 -11.22
CA GLU A 47 -7.84 0.40 -12.19
C GLU A 47 -6.45 0.29 -11.56
N THR A 48 -6.30 0.62 -10.27
CA THR A 48 -5.03 0.50 -9.55
C THR A 48 -4.87 -0.84 -8.84
N LEU A 49 -5.91 -1.67 -8.85
CA LEU A 49 -5.91 -3.01 -8.26
C LEU A 49 -5.65 -4.08 -9.34
N PRO A 50 -5.02 -5.22 -8.98
CA PRO A 50 -4.77 -6.33 -9.90
C PRO A 50 -6.04 -6.98 -10.48
#